data_AF-A0A916XDQ0-F1
#
_entry.id   AF-A0A916XDQ0-F1
#
_cell.length_a   1.000
_cell.length_b   1.000
_cell.length_c   1.000
_cell.angle_alpha   90.00
_cell.angle_beta   90.00
_cell.angle_gamma   90.00
#
_symmetry.space_group_name_H-M   'P 1'
#
loop_
_entity.id
_entity.type
_entity.pdbx_description
1 polymer ?
#
loop_
_entity_poly.entity_id
_entity_poly.type
_entity_poly.pdbx_seq_one_letter_code
_entity_poly.pdbx_strand_id
1 'polypeptide(L)'
;MEDKIIVGKISEALINLEEKGELVLTTSSLDTVARFVFHSALESWFDEIRKSEEPIECTIPYLLEQTVLEVAARFAVQNGRATEIVNSYYNEWFNSRTMKEIAEIYWHETPREMAGRAYYRIVLGKPDNRDLEYLEWRKSH
;
A
#
# COMPACT_ATOMS: atom_id res chain seq x y z
N MET A 1 3.02 -10.87 -1.17
CA MET A 1 4.01 -11.98 -1.18
C MET A 1 5.36 -11.48 -1.67
N GLU A 2 5.37 -10.54 -2.63
CA GLU A 2 6.58 -9.87 -3.13
C GLU A 2 7.26 -8.95 -2.10
N ASP A 3 6.52 -8.19 -1.29
CA ASP A 3 7.12 -7.35 -0.24
C ASP A 3 8.02 -8.10 0.72
N LYS A 4 7.59 -9.28 1.18
CA LYS A 4 8.41 -10.12 2.07
C LYS A 4 9.70 -10.56 1.39
N ILE A 5 9.68 -10.78 0.07
CA ILE A 5 10.85 -11.14 -0.71
C ILE A 5 11.78 -9.93 -0.83
N ILE A 6 11.25 -8.73 -1.12
CA ILE A 6 12.05 -7.52 -1.28
C ILE A 6 12.66 -7.07 0.07
N VAL A 7 11.87 -7.05 1.14
CA VAL A 7 12.34 -6.77 2.51
C VAL A 7 13.42 -7.77 2.92
N GLY A 8 13.26 -9.05 2.54
CA GLY A 8 14.30 -10.07 2.73
C GLY A 8 15.60 -9.73 1.99
N LYS A 9 15.52 -9.37 0.70
CA LYS A 9 16.70 -8.97 -0.09
C LYS A 9 17.39 -7.71 0.46
N ILE A 10 16.63 -6.72 0.93
CA ILE A 10 17.19 -5.52 1.56
C ILE A 10 17.90 -5.91 2.86
N SER A 11 17.31 -6.79 3.66
CA SER A 11 17.94 -7.32 4.88
C SER A 11 19.26 -8.02 4.56
N GLU A 12 19.29 -8.89 3.56
CA GLU A 12 20.52 -9.55 3.10
C GLU A 12 21.57 -8.56 2.60
N ALA A 13 21.18 -7.53 1.86
CA ALA A 13 22.09 -6.48 1.41
C ALA A 13 22.70 -5.70 2.58
N LEU A 14 21.91 -5.37 3.59
CA LEU A 14 22.37 -4.67 4.80
C LEU A 14 23.39 -5.53 5.58
N ILE A 15 23.13 -6.82 5.75
CA ILE A 15 24.07 -7.76 6.39
C ILE A 15 25.37 -7.83 5.60
N ASN A 16 25.29 -7.98 4.27
CA ASN A 16 26.47 -8.04 3.41
C ASN A 16 27.33 -6.75 3.48
N LEU A 17 26.71 -5.59 3.70
CA LEU A 17 27.43 -4.32 3.88
C LEU A 17 28.11 -4.24 5.25
N GLU A 18 27.46 -4.76 6.29
CA GLU A 18 28.06 -4.87 7.64
C GLU A 18 29.26 -5.82 7.64
N GLU A 19 29.15 -7.00 7.02
CA GLU A 19 30.25 -7.97 6.91
C GLU A 19 31.48 -7.41 6.17
N LYS A 20 31.26 -6.46 5.24
CA LYS A 20 32.32 -5.75 4.53
C LYS A 20 32.90 -4.56 5.29
N GLY A 21 32.30 -4.18 6.42
CA GLY A 21 32.69 -3.00 7.20
C GLY A 21 32.27 -1.67 6.57
N GLU A 22 31.37 -1.68 5.58
CA GLU A 22 30.83 -0.49 4.91
C GLU A 22 29.70 0.18 5.72
N LEU A 23 29.07 -0.59 6.61
CA LEU A 23 27.96 -0.20 7.46
C LEU A 23 28.14 -0.83 8.85
N VAL A 24 27.57 -0.23 9.89
CA VAL A 24 27.43 -0.86 11.21
C VAL A 24 25.94 -0.92 11.56
N LEU A 25 25.40 -2.11 11.81
CA LEU A 25 24.00 -2.30 12.20
C LEU A 25 23.90 -2.37 13.72
N THR A 26 23.35 -1.33 14.33
CA THR A 26 23.17 -1.28 15.80
C THR A 26 21.77 -1.69 16.27
N THR A 27 20.94 -2.20 15.36
CA THR A 27 19.53 -2.57 15.62
C THR A 27 19.39 -4.05 15.94
N SER A 28 18.41 -4.39 16.79
CA SER A 28 17.98 -5.78 17.01
C SER A 28 16.83 -6.21 16.10
N SER A 29 16.29 -5.30 15.28
CA SER A 29 15.17 -5.56 14.37
C SER A 29 15.50 -5.12 12.94
N LEU A 30 16.21 -6.00 12.23
CA LEU A 30 16.61 -5.75 10.84
C LEU A 30 15.39 -5.64 9.90
N ASP A 31 14.35 -6.45 10.13
CA ASP A 31 13.10 -6.40 9.34
C ASP A 31 12.47 -5.00 9.38
N THR A 32 12.45 -4.35 10.55
CA THR A 32 11.91 -2.99 10.69
C THR A 32 12.70 -1.98 9.85
N VAL A 33 14.03 -2.07 9.88
CA VAL A 33 14.90 -1.18 9.09
C VAL A 33 14.72 -1.45 7.60
N ALA A 34 14.70 -2.71 7.19
CA ALA A 34 14.52 -3.08 5.80
C ALA A 34 13.17 -2.62 5.25
N ARG A 35 12.08 -2.76 6.03
CA ARG A 35 10.77 -2.18 5.70
C ARG A 35 10.83 -0.66 5.58
N PHE A 36 11.48 0.01 6.53
CA PHE A 36 11.61 1.46 6.49
C PHE A 36 12.35 1.93 5.22
N VAL A 37 13.48 1.30 4.89
CA VAL A 37 14.23 1.60 3.66
C VAL A 37 13.37 1.35 2.43
N PHE A 38 12.67 0.22 2.38
CA PHE A 38 11.78 -0.11 1.27
C PHE A 38 10.67 0.92 1.10
N HIS A 39 9.97 1.27 2.18
CA HIS A 39 8.89 2.25 2.16
C HIS A 39 9.39 3.65 1.79
N SER A 40 10.56 4.06 2.30
CA SER A 40 11.16 5.36 1.95
C SER A 40 11.52 5.43 0.46
N ALA A 41 12.03 4.33 -0.10
CA ALA A 41 12.32 4.22 -1.53
C ALA A 41 11.04 4.25 -2.37
N LEU A 42 9.99 3.54 -1.93
CA LEU A 42 8.68 3.59 -2.58
C LEU A 42 8.10 5.01 -2.53
N GLU A 43 8.12 5.70 -1.39
CA GLU A 43 7.65 7.08 -1.23
C GLU A 43 8.33 8.03 -2.21
N SER A 44 9.67 7.97 -2.26
CA SER A 44 10.45 8.77 -3.21
C SER A 44 10.07 8.46 -4.65
N TRP A 45 9.88 7.17 -4.95
CA TRP A 45 9.50 6.74 -6.28
C TRP A 45 8.07 7.18 -6.63
N PHE A 46 7.10 7.11 -5.70
CA PHE A 46 5.73 7.59 -5.94
C PHE A 46 5.70 9.07 -6.30
N ASP A 47 6.52 9.90 -5.66
CA ASP A 47 6.59 11.32 -5.99
C ASP A 47 7.11 11.57 -7.42
N GLU A 48 7.94 10.66 -7.95
CA GLU A 48 8.35 10.66 -9.35
C GLU A 48 7.25 10.10 -10.26
N ILE A 49 6.66 8.95 -9.91
CA ILE A 49 5.67 8.25 -10.75
C ILE A 49 4.33 8.99 -10.77
N ARG A 50 3.96 9.84 -9.79
CA ARG A 50 2.76 10.70 -9.91
C ARG A 50 2.75 11.58 -11.17
N LYS A 51 3.89 11.69 -11.87
CA LYS A 51 4.04 12.35 -13.17
C LYS A 51 4.00 11.38 -14.38
N SER A 52 3.86 10.09 -14.13
CA SER A 52 3.80 8.98 -15.09
C SER A 52 2.36 8.66 -15.49
N GLU A 53 2.19 8.11 -16.68
CA GLU A 53 0.88 7.75 -17.25
C GLU A 53 0.43 6.32 -16.90
N GLU A 54 1.29 5.47 -16.31
CA GLU A 54 0.98 4.04 -16.10
C GLU A 54 0.94 3.63 -14.60
N PRO A 55 -0.07 2.83 -14.18
CA PRO A 55 -0.16 2.28 -12.82
C PRO A 55 0.89 1.21 -12.55
N ILE A 56 1.30 1.11 -11.29
CA ILE A 56 2.38 0.19 -10.88
C ILE A 56 1.89 -0.78 -9.80
N GLU A 57 1.81 -2.06 -10.13
CA GLU A 57 1.24 -3.08 -9.23
C GLU A 57 2.07 -3.30 -7.95
N CYS A 58 3.40 -3.18 -8.01
CA CYS A 58 4.27 -3.39 -6.85
C CYS A 58 4.11 -2.34 -5.74
N THR A 59 3.33 -1.29 -6.01
CA THR A 59 3.04 -0.22 -5.05
C THR A 59 1.85 -0.53 -4.13
N ILE A 60 1.00 -1.48 -4.53
CA ILE A 60 -0.26 -1.80 -3.85
C ILE A 60 -0.07 -2.16 -2.38
N PRO A 61 0.92 -3.01 -1.99
CA PRO A 61 1.11 -3.36 -0.59
C PRO A 61 1.38 -2.17 0.32
N TYR A 62 2.24 -1.23 -0.10
CA TYR A 62 2.48 0.01 0.63
C TYR A 62 1.21 0.85 0.74
N LEU A 63 0.45 1.01 -0.35
CA LEU A 63 -0.78 1.79 -0.35
C LEU A 63 -1.85 1.18 0.57
N LEU A 64 -1.91 -0.15 0.67
CA LEU A 64 -2.76 -0.86 1.63
C LEU A 64 -2.36 -0.54 3.07
N GLU A 65 -1.06 -0.58 3.40
CA GLU A 65 -0.58 -0.21 4.73
C GLU A 65 -0.92 1.25 5.08
N GLN A 66 -0.73 2.18 4.15
CA GLN A 66 -1.15 3.58 4.35
C GLN A 66 -2.66 3.71 4.54
N THR A 67 -3.45 2.94 3.79
CA THR A 67 -4.92 2.93 3.92
C THR A 67 -5.34 2.41 5.29
N VAL A 68 -4.64 1.42 5.85
CA VAL A 68 -4.88 0.93 7.23
C VAL A 68 -4.62 2.04 8.24
N LEU A 69 -3.50 2.75 8.13
CA LEU A 69 -3.17 3.87 9.02
C LEU A 69 -4.25 4.97 8.95
N GLU A 70 -4.71 5.29 7.75
CA GLU A 70 -5.80 6.25 7.53
C GLU A 70 -7.13 5.78 8.12
N VAL A 71 -7.50 4.49 7.99
CA VAL A 71 -8.72 3.95 8.64
C VAL A 71 -8.62 4.05 10.16
N ALA A 72 -7.49 3.63 10.73
CA ALA A 72 -7.26 3.66 12.17
C ALA A 72 -7.37 5.08 12.72
N ALA A 73 -6.68 6.03 12.08
CA ALA A 73 -6.67 7.43 12.48
C ALA A 73 -8.03 8.11 12.29
N ARG A 74 -8.65 7.94 11.11
CA ARG A 74 -9.88 8.66 10.74
C ARG A 74 -11.11 8.19 11.50
N PHE A 75 -11.19 6.91 11.82
CA PHE A 75 -12.38 6.30 12.45
C PHE A 75 -12.13 5.84 13.89
N ALA A 76 -10.97 6.18 14.47
CA ALA A 76 -10.57 5.82 15.83
C ALA A 76 -10.72 4.33 16.14
N VAL A 77 -10.39 3.47 15.15
CA VAL A 77 -10.40 2.02 15.31
C VAL A 77 -9.00 1.50 15.56
N GLN A 78 -8.88 0.40 16.32
CA GLN A 78 -7.59 -0.24 16.56
C GLN A 78 -6.97 -0.75 15.25
N ASN A 79 -5.64 -0.71 15.15
CA ASN A 79 -4.91 -1.13 13.95
C ASN A 79 -5.30 -2.53 13.46
N GLY A 80 -5.47 -3.52 14.36
CA GLY A 80 -5.92 -4.86 13.96
C GLY A 80 -7.26 -4.84 13.23
N ARG A 81 -8.23 -4.05 13.73
CA ARG A 81 -9.53 -3.87 13.09
C ARG A 81 -9.44 -3.07 11.79
N ALA A 82 -8.58 -2.05 11.73
CA ALA A 82 -8.31 -1.31 10.49
C ALA A 82 -7.76 -2.24 9.40
N THR A 83 -6.81 -3.09 9.74
CA THR A 83 -6.25 -4.13 8.85
C THR A 83 -7.35 -5.06 8.34
N GLU A 84 -8.23 -5.55 9.21
CA GLU A 84 -9.37 -6.39 8.80
C GLU A 84 -10.30 -5.67 7.81
N ILE A 85 -10.62 -4.40 8.06
CA ILE A 85 -11.50 -3.59 7.19
C ILE A 85 -10.87 -3.45 5.81
N VAL A 86 -9.60 -3.01 5.74
CA VAL A 86 -8.91 -2.79 4.47
C VAL A 86 -8.70 -4.10 3.71
N ASN A 87 -8.30 -5.17 4.38
CA ASN A 87 -8.12 -6.47 3.72
C ASN A 87 -9.45 -7.06 3.23
N SER A 88 -10.54 -6.92 3.99
CA SER A 88 -11.86 -7.37 3.55
C SER A 88 -12.29 -6.62 2.29
N TYR A 89 -12.07 -5.31 2.28
CA TYR A 89 -12.38 -4.47 1.14
C TYR A 89 -11.53 -4.81 -0.10
N TYR A 90 -10.22 -4.97 0.08
CA TYR A 90 -9.31 -5.40 -0.98
C TYR A 90 -9.68 -6.77 -1.55
N ASN A 91 -10.07 -7.72 -0.70
CA ASN A 91 -10.50 -9.05 -1.12
C ASN A 91 -11.79 -9.03 -1.95
N GLU A 92 -12.74 -8.14 -1.67
CA GLU A 92 -13.94 -7.97 -2.53
C GLU A 92 -13.55 -7.60 -3.97
N TRP A 93 -12.50 -6.80 -4.13
CA TRP A 93 -12.00 -6.43 -5.46
C TRP A 93 -11.20 -7.52 -6.11
N PHE A 94 -10.34 -8.20 -5.36
CA PHE A 94 -9.58 -9.33 -5.89
C PHE A 94 -10.49 -10.43 -6.47
N ASN A 95 -11.70 -10.57 -5.93
CA ASN A 95 -12.71 -11.51 -6.43
C ASN A 95 -13.47 -11.04 -7.68
N SER A 96 -13.39 -9.75 -8.03
CA SER A 96 -14.22 -9.15 -9.09
C SER A 96 -13.44 -8.42 -10.18
N ARG A 97 -12.12 -8.21 -10.00
CA ARG A 97 -11.26 -7.39 -10.85
C ARG A 97 -9.88 -8.02 -11.00
N THR A 98 -9.18 -7.65 -12.07
CA THR A 98 -7.78 -7.97 -12.31
C THR A 98 -6.85 -7.13 -11.44
N MET A 99 -5.61 -7.58 -11.24
CA MET A 99 -4.60 -6.83 -10.48
C MET A 99 -4.32 -5.46 -11.11
N LYS A 100 -4.29 -5.38 -12.45
CA LYS A 100 -4.13 -4.12 -13.17
C LYS A 100 -5.25 -3.12 -12.86
N GLU A 101 -6.51 -3.56 -12.86
CA GLU A 101 -7.65 -2.69 -12.50
C GLU A 101 -7.59 -2.25 -11.03
N ILE A 102 -7.14 -3.12 -10.13
CA ILE A 102 -6.94 -2.75 -8.71
C ILE A 102 -5.82 -1.73 -8.58
N ALA A 103 -4.71 -1.92 -9.30
CA ALA A 103 -3.60 -0.97 -9.35
C ALA A 103 -4.05 0.39 -9.86
N GLU A 104 -4.82 0.44 -10.95
CA GLU A 104 -5.45 1.66 -11.49
C GLU A 104 -6.29 2.40 -10.44
N ILE A 105 -7.12 1.68 -9.66
CA ILE A 105 -7.96 2.31 -8.63
C ILE A 105 -7.11 2.96 -7.54
N TYR A 106 -6.13 2.22 -7.01
CA TYR A 106 -5.23 2.71 -5.98
C TYR A 106 -4.26 3.79 -6.49
N TRP A 107 -3.95 3.77 -7.78
CA TRP A 107 -3.12 4.75 -8.44
C TRP A 107 -3.79 6.13 -8.46
N HIS A 108 -5.09 6.17 -8.72
CA HIS A 108 -5.85 7.40 -8.86
C HIS A 108 -6.60 7.84 -7.58
N GLU A 109 -6.61 7.02 -6.53
CA GLU A 109 -7.18 7.39 -5.23
C GLU A 109 -6.15 7.43 -4.12
N THR A 110 -6.24 8.46 -3.28
CA THR A 110 -5.38 8.59 -2.12
C THR A 110 -5.71 7.54 -1.06
N PRO A 111 -4.74 7.09 -0.24
CA PRO A 111 -5.01 6.21 0.91
C PRO A 111 -6.15 6.71 1.81
N ARG A 112 -6.31 8.03 1.94
CA ARG A 112 -7.39 8.67 2.71
C ARG A 112 -8.78 8.47 2.08
N GLU A 113 -8.90 8.59 0.76
CA GLU A 113 -10.15 8.31 0.04
C GLU A 113 -10.50 6.84 0.13
N MET A 114 -9.50 5.99 -0.11
CA MET A 114 -9.60 4.54 0.01
C MET A 114 -10.04 4.10 1.40
N ALA A 115 -9.49 4.70 2.45
CA ALA A 115 -9.89 4.43 3.83
C ALA A 115 -11.37 4.77 4.09
N GLY A 116 -11.82 5.91 3.57
CA GLY A 116 -13.22 6.31 3.67
C GLY A 116 -14.16 5.29 3.03
N ARG A 117 -13.80 4.80 1.85
CA ARG A 117 -14.62 3.84 1.10
C ARG A 117 -14.58 2.44 1.70
N ALA A 118 -13.42 1.96 2.12
CA ALA A 118 -13.28 0.69 2.80
C ALA A 118 -14.17 0.63 4.04
N TYR A 119 -14.15 1.69 4.87
CA TYR A 119 -15.00 1.79 6.05
C TYR A 119 -16.49 1.86 5.68
N TYR A 120 -16.86 2.70 4.70
CA TYR A 120 -18.23 2.86 4.24
C TYR A 120 -18.83 1.56 3.70
N ARG A 121 -18.03 0.79 2.94
CA ARG A 121 -18.44 -0.50 2.38
C ARG A 121 -18.54 -1.58 3.45
N ILE A 122 -17.46 -1.83 4.18
CA ILE A 122 -17.33 -2.99 5.08
C ILE A 122 -18.06 -2.78 6.40
N VAL A 123 -17.99 -1.59 6.98
CA VAL A 123 -18.57 -1.32 8.32
C VAL A 123 -20.01 -0.85 8.21
N LEU A 124 -20.32 0.03 7.25
CA LEU A 124 -21.68 0.57 7.10
C LEU A 124 -22.55 -0.23 6.13
N GLY A 125 -22.01 -1.27 5.48
CA GLY A 125 -22.74 -2.16 4.58
C GLY A 125 -23.28 -1.47 3.33
N LYS A 126 -22.71 -0.32 2.96
CA LYS A 126 -23.18 0.46 1.81
C LYS A 126 -22.52 -0.02 0.53
N PRO A 127 -23.18 0.12 -0.64
CA PRO A 127 -22.57 -0.31 -1.90
C PRO A 127 -21.39 0.60 -2.28
N ASP A 128 -20.36 -0.03 -2.86
CA ASP A 128 -19.31 0.69 -3.55
C ASP A 128 -19.70 0.78 -5.03
N ASN A 129 -20.23 1.93 -5.44
CA ASN A 129 -20.76 2.14 -6.79
C ASN A 129 -19.67 2.54 -7.80
N ARG A 130 -18.39 2.34 -7.47
CA ARG A 130 -17.31 2.61 -8.41
C ARG A 130 -17.25 1.53 -9.47
N ASP A 131 -17.59 1.94 -10.68
CA ASP A 131 -17.31 1.21 -11.90
C ASP A 131 -16.05 1.77 -12.58
N LEU A 132 -15.72 1.19 -13.74
CA LEU A 132 -14.61 1.65 -14.55
C LEU A 132 -14.88 3.05 -15.15
N GLU A 133 -16.14 3.47 -15.30
CA GLU A 133 -16.48 4.83 -15.80
C GLU A 133 -16.03 5.91 -14.83
N TYR A 134 -16.14 5.68 -13.51
CA TYR A 134 -15.59 6.57 -12.51
C TYR A 134 -14.06 6.74 -12.63
N LEU A 135 -13.33 5.66 -12.95
CA LEU A 135 -11.89 5.73 -13.16
C LEU A 135 -11.54 6.50 -14.43
N GLU A 136 -12.26 6.28 -15.52
CA GLU A 136 -12.07 7.02 -16.76
C GLU A 136 -12.34 8.52 -16.58
N TRP A 137 -13.40 8.90 -15.85
CA TRP A 137 -13.64 10.30 -15.49
C TRP A 137 -12.45 10.89 -14.71
N ARG A 138 -11.90 10.14 -13.75
CA ARG A 138 -10.80 10.59 -12.89
C ARG A 138 -9.45 10.68 -13.60
N LYS A 139 -9.26 9.97 -14.71
CA LYS A 139 -8.10 10.15 -15.60
C LYS A 139 -8.18 11.43 -16.42
N SER A 140 -9.39 11.92 -16.67
CA SER A 140 -9.65 13.09 -17.51
C SER A 140 -9.62 14.44 -16.76
N HIS A 141 -9.47 14.43 -15.43
CA HIS A 141 -9.51 15.61 -14.54
C HIS A 141 -8.40 15.55 -13.49
#